data_AF-A0A9P9P7A8-F1
#
_entry.id   AF-A0A9P9P7A8-F1
#
_cell.length_a   1.000
_cell.length_b   1.000
_cell.length_c   1.000
_cell.angle_alpha   90.00
_cell.angle_beta   90.00
_cell.angle_gamma   90.00
#
_symmetry.space_group_name_H-M   'P 1'
#
loop_
_entity.id
_entity.type
_entity.pdbx_description
1 polymer ?
#
loop_
_entity_poly.entity_id
_entity_poly.type
_entity_poly.pdbx_seq_one_letter_code
_entity_poly.pdbx_strand_id
1 'polypeptide(L)'
;MPAFVFPRNTTETASDPYGIDQVNGFYGSGAWASWIIALMSSWISIFKGERRLTYDLIASLLYTNWAGIDLLRQFYHNEPSLGPIAAAVFVAYSGFANIVLQYCYMLNANIKNDRDSSMVERVIGAATILPWSGVLLVLFYLTKNEELMQTDVHGKLYGDLVTYHFQTAMKVGAVGTIVVVTATSIYASTDPGSMFRLAGTTFPITSVFASIIIAMFSIMVYVYFLFEILRTNAERSDCYFLIPCTTQSISDWDQAFALVCALVMVVKEMGPGVYRAALRYR
;
A
#
# COMPACT_ATOMS: atom_id res chain seq x y z
N MET A 1 -4.25 11.67 11.69
CA MET A 1 -4.63 11.10 13.01
C MET A 1 -4.10 9.68 13.05
N PRO A 2 -3.56 9.20 14.18
CA PRO A 2 -3.18 7.79 14.32
C PRO A 2 -4.43 6.91 14.36
N ALA A 3 -4.29 5.63 14.05
CA ALA A 3 -5.35 4.66 14.32
C ALA A 3 -5.60 4.60 15.83
N PHE A 4 -6.86 4.68 16.24
CA PHE A 4 -7.26 4.49 17.63
C PHE A 4 -8.16 3.27 17.72
N VAL A 5 -7.92 2.47 18.76
CA VAL A 5 -8.75 1.33 19.11
C VAL A 5 -9.81 1.83 20.08
N PHE A 6 -11.09 1.72 19.70
CA PHE A 6 -12.18 1.97 20.65
C PHE A 6 -12.51 0.67 21.38
N PRO A 7 -12.45 0.64 22.72
CA PRO A 7 -12.80 -0.57 23.45
C PRO A 7 -14.27 -0.90 23.22
N ARG A 8 -14.54 -2.04 22.57
CA ARG A 8 -15.89 -2.62 22.44
C ARG A 8 -16.32 -3.20 23.79
N ASN A 9 -17.62 -3.24 24.02
CA ASN A 9 -18.17 -3.99 25.15
C ASN A 9 -17.79 -5.48 25.01
N THR A 10 -17.28 -6.08 26.08
CA THR A 10 -16.51 -7.34 26.11
C THR A 10 -17.24 -8.61 25.66
N THR A 11 -18.51 -8.53 25.26
CA THR A 11 -19.28 -9.69 24.79
C THR A 11 -19.11 -9.97 23.30
N GLU A 12 -18.60 -9.02 22.50
CA GLU A 12 -18.38 -9.18 21.05
C GLU A 12 -16.92 -9.47 20.67
N THR A 13 -15.98 -9.52 21.62
CA THR A 13 -14.56 -9.78 21.33
C THR A 13 -14.27 -11.17 20.74
N ALA A 14 -15.23 -12.10 20.82
CA ALA A 14 -15.08 -13.43 20.22
C ALA A 14 -15.10 -13.42 18.68
N SER A 15 -15.65 -12.39 18.03
CA SER A 15 -15.81 -12.36 16.56
C SER A 15 -14.65 -11.68 15.82
N ASP A 16 -13.80 -10.91 16.50
CA ASP A 16 -12.67 -10.18 15.90
C ASP A 16 -11.39 -10.34 16.74
N PRO A 17 -10.72 -11.51 16.65
CA PRO A 17 -9.52 -11.81 17.44
C PRO A 17 -8.33 -10.92 17.09
N TYR A 18 -8.36 -10.26 15.92
CA TYR A 18 -7.27 -9.41 15.44
C TYR A 18 -7.51 -7.92 15.70
N GLY A 19 -8.69 -7.53 16.19
CA GLY A 19 -9.05 -6.13 16.42
C GLY A 19 -9.16 -5.32 15.12
N ILE A 20 -9.43 -5.97 13.98
CA ILE A 20 -9.56 -5.34 12.67
C ILE A 20 -10.81 -4.43 12.64
N ASP A 21 -11.88 -4.85 13.30
CA ASP A 21 -13.14 -4.10 13.36
C ASP A 21 -13.03 -2.84 14.22
N GLN A 22 -12.02 -2.81 15.07
CA GLN A 22 -11.73 -1.71 15.99
C GLN A 22 -10.81 -0.67 15.35
N VAL A 23 -10.33 -0.89 14.12
CA VAL A 23 -9.48 0.06 13.43
C VAL A 23 -10.33 1.22 12.89
N ASN A 24 -10.26 2.36 13.57
CA ASN A 24 -11.01 3.55 13.22
C ASN A 24 -10.13 4.70 12.69
N GLY A 25 -10.78 5.75 12.20
CA GLY A 25 -10.14 6.98 11.75
C GLY A 25 -9.47 6.81 10.38
N PHE A 26 -8.13 6.81 10.35
CA PHE A 26 -7.36 6.81 9.09
C PHE A 26 -7.50 5.52 8.27
N TYR A 27 -7.94 4.42 8.87
CA TYR A 27 -8.26 3.19 8.14
C TYR A 27 -9.76 2.88 8.15
N GLY A 28 -10.57 3.87 8.54
CA GLY A 28 -12.02 3.82 8.45
C GLY A 28 -12.52 3.59 7.02
N SER A 29 -13.76 3.12 6.88
CA SER A 29 -14.36 2.80 5.58
C SER A 29 -14.39 3.99 4.59
N GLY A 30 -14.69 5.20 5.05
CA GLY A 30 -14.70 6.42 4.24
C GLY A 30 -13.30 6.86 3.81
N ALA A 31 -12.33 6.77 4.73
CA ALA A 31 -10.93 7.08 4.42
C ALA A 31 -10.35 6.05 3.42
N TRP A 32 -10.65 4.77 3.61
CA TRP A 32 -10.26 3.69 2.70
C TRP A 32 -10.89 3.84 1.30
N ALA A 33 -12.18 4.15 1.22
CA ALA A 33 -12.85 4.44 -0.04
C ALA A 33 -12.21 5.66 -0.74
N SER A 34 -11.89 6.71 0.03
CA SER A 34 -11.18 7.88 -0.51
C SER A 34 -9.81 7.51 -1.10
N TRP A 35 -9.06 6.64 -0.44
CA TRP A 35 -7.78 6.19 -0.92
C TRP A 35 -7.89 5.37 -2.21
N ILE A 36 -8.86 4.46 -2.31
CA ILE A 36 -9.13 3.71 -3.55
C ILE A 36 -9.49 4.65 -4.68
N ILE A 37 -10.36 5.62 -4.41
CA ILE A 37 -10.75 6.64 -5.38
C ILE A 37 -9.52 7.41 -5.88
N ALA A 38 -8.62 7.82 -4.99
CA ALA A 38 -7.38 8.51 -5.37
C ALA A 38 -6.47 7.60 -6.23
N LEU A 39 -6.34 6.32 -5.89
CA LEU A 39 -5.61 5.36 -6.71
C LEU A 39 -6.22 5.24 -8.11
N MET A 40 -7.53 5.06 -8.21
CA MET A 40 -8.21 4.95 -9.50
C MET A 40 -8.09 6.25 -10.32
N SER A 41 -8.20 7.41 -9.68
CA SER A 41 -8.04 8.71 -10.34
C SER A 41 -6.64 8.85 -10.94
N SER A 42 -5.60 8.51 -10.17
CA SER A 42 -4.22 8.56 -10.64
C SER A 42 -3.97 7.66 -11.87
N TRP A 43 -4.55 6.46 -11.91
CA TRP A 43 -4.47 5.58 -13.09
C TRP A 43 -5.21 6.14 -14.31
N ILE A 44 -6.41 6.70 -14.11
CA ILE A 44 -7.18 7.31 -15.18
C ILE A 44 -6.40 8.49 -15.78
N SER A 45 -5.75 9.30 -14.96
CA SER A 45 -4.92 10.42 -15.42
C SER A 45 -3.68 9.95 -16.20
N ILE A 46 -3.04 8.87 -15.75
CA ILE A 46 -1.95 8.21 -16.49
C ILE A 46 -2.43 7.75 -17.87
N PHE A 47 -3.56 7.03 -17.94
CA PHE A 47 -4.08 6.51 -19.21
C PHE A 47 -4.55 7.60 -20.17
N LYS A 48 -5.04 8.72 -19.65
CA LYS A 48 -5.39 9.88 -20.49
C LYS A 48 -4.17 10.65 -21.01
N GLY A 49 -2.98 10.41 -20.45
CA GLY A 49 -1.78 11.17 -20.78
C GLY A 49 -1.90 12.66 -20.44
N GLU A 50 -2.73 13.02 -19.44
CA GLU A 50 -2.90 14.41 -19.03
C GLU A 50 -1.66 14.90 -18.27
N ARG A 51 -1.16 16.10 -18.60
CA ARG A 51 0.04 16.70 -17.97
C ARG A 51 -0.12 17.01 -16.47
N ARG A 52 -1.32 16.86 -15.91
CA ARG A 52 -1.63 17.16 -14.50
C ARG A 52 -1.38 16.00 -13.55
N LEU A 53 -0.68 14.96 -14.01
CA LEU A 53 -0.35 13.75 -13.27
C LEU A 53 0.09 13.97 -11.82
N THR A 54 0.85 15.05 -11.57
CA THR A 54 1.38 15.35 -10.23
C THR A 54 0.28 15.55 -9.20
N TYR A 55 -0.84 16.18 -9.54
CA TYR A 55 -1.91 16.46 -8.57
C TYR A 55 -2.66 15.19 -8.18
N ASP A 56 -2.95 14.35 -9.17
CA ASP A 56 -3.76 13.14 -8.97
C ASP A 56 -2.96 12.06 -8.21
N LEU A 57 -1.63 12.12 -8.28
CA LEU A 57 -0.72 11.29 -7.49
C LEU A 57 -0.61 11.75 -6.03
N ILE A 58 -0.66 13.06 -5.75
CA ILE A 58 -0.38 13.58 -4.39
C ILE A 58 -1.29 12.94 -3.33
N ALA A 59 -2.58 12.79 -3.61
CA ALA A 59 -3.52 12.21 -2.65
C ALA A 59 -3.18 10.75 -2.31
N SER A 60 -2.96 9.90 -3.32
CA SER A 60 -2.61 8.49 -3.10
C SER A 60 -1.23 8.33 -2.46
N LEU A 61 -0.26 9.17 -2.84
CA LEU A 61 1.08 9.19 -2.26
C LEU A 61 1.05 9.60 -0.78
N LEU A 62 0.36 10.69 -0.44
CA LEU A 62 0.25 11.15 0.95
C LEU A 62 -0.40 10.10 1.83
N TYR A 63 -1.46 9.45 1.34
CA TYR A 63 -2.15 8.41 2.08
C TYR A 63 -1.23 7.21 2.36
N THR A 64 -0.50 6.76 1.35
CA THR A 64 0.44 5.64 1.44
C THR A 64 1.61 5.97 2.38
N ASN A 65 2.15 7.18 2.28
CA ASN A 65 3.23 7.64 3.17
C ASN A 65 2.75 7.76 4.62
N TRP A 66 1.54 8.27 4.83
CA TRP A 66 0.96 8.36 6.16
C TRP A 66 0.78 6.96 6.76
N ALA A 67 0.32 5.98 5.97
CA ALA A 67 0.26 4.60 6.43
C ALA A 67 1.63 4.04 6.82
N GLY A 68 2.69 4.37 6.06
CA GLY A 68 4.07 4.00 6.42
C GLY A 68 4.54 4.66 7.73
N ILE A 69 4.22 5.94 7.96
CA ILE A 69 4.54 6.64 9.21
C ILE A 69 3.78 6.02 10.39
N ASP A 70 2.49 5.77 10.22
CA ASP A 70 1.65 5.19 11.26
C ASP A 70 2.13 3.79 11.62
N LEU A 71 2.53 3.01 10.62
CA LEU A 71 3.16 1.72 10.82
C LEU A 71 4.41 1.82 11.70
N LEU A 72 5.34 2.71 11.35
CA LEU A 72 6.53 2.96 12.17
C LEU A 72 6.16 3.36 13.60
N ARG A 73 5.16 4.24 13.79
CA ARG A 73 4.71 4.65 15.13
C ARG A 73 4.16 3.48 15.93
N GLN A 74 3.29 2.66 15.33
CA GLN A 74 2.71 1.50 15.99
C GLN A 74 3.79 0.48 16.40
N PHE A 75 4.89 0.36 15.63
CA PHE A 75 6.04 -0.46 16.01
C PHE A 75 6.82 0.07 17.22
N TYR A 76 6.80 1.38 17.48
CA TYR A 76 7.45 1.96 18.65
C TYR A 76 6.57 1.93 19.91
N HIS A 77 5.30 1.53 19.81
CA HIS A 77 4.44 1.33 20.98
C HIS A 77 4.77 0.03 21.70
N ASN A 78 4.74 0.05 23.03
CA ASN A 78 5.05 -1.10 23.89
C ASN A 78 4.08 -2.28 23.69
N GLU A 79 2.84 -1.99 23.28
CA GLU A 79 1.77 -2.97 23.07
C GLU A 79 1.19 -2.79 21.67
N PRO A 80 1.82 -3.36 20.64
CA PRO A 80 1.34 -3.27 19.27
C PRO A 80 -0.01 -3.97 19.11
N SER A 81 -1.03 -3.24 18.64
CA SER A 81 -2.31 -3.83 18.27
C SER A 81 -2.25 -4.38 16.84
N LEU A 82 -2.61 -5.66 16.66
CA LEU A 82 -2.46 -6.36 15.37
C LEU A 82 -3.33 -5.77 14.25
N GLY A 83 -4.57 -5.38 14.55
CA GLY A 83 -5.52 -4.84 13.57
C GLY A 83 -5.00 -3.55 12.91
N PRO A 84 -4.68 -2.50 13.68
CA PRO A 84 -4.09 -1.27 13.15
C PRO A 84 -2.80 -1.52 12.36
N ILE A 85 -1.96 -2.46 12.81
CA ILE A 85 -0.70 -2.79 12.11
C ILE A 85 -1.03 -3.43 10.78
N ALA A 86 -1.93 -4.41 10.74
CA ALA A 86 -2.34 -5.09 9.53
C ALA A 86 -2.94 -4.11 8.51
N ALA A 87 -3.79 -3.18 8.95
CA ALA A 87 -4.37 -2.14 8.10
C ALA A 87 -3.29 -1.19 7.54
N ALA A 88 -2.36 -0.76 8.40
CA ALA A 88 -1.25 0.10 8.01
C ALA A 88 -0.29 -0.59 7.02
N VAL A 89 0.07 -1.86 7.27
CA VAL A 89 0.84 -2.70 6.35
C VAL A 89 0.12 -2.78 5.01
N PHE A 90 -1.17 -3.09 5.00
CA PHE A 90 -1.92 -3.26 3.75
C PHE A 90 -1.91 -2.00 2.88
N VAL A 91 -2.23 -0.85 3.47
CA VAL A 91 -2.30 0.42 2.73
C VAL A 91 -0.91 0.83 2.26
N ALA A 92 0.10 0.75 3.13
CA ALA A 92 1.48 1.08 2.77
C ALA A 92 1.99 0.17 1.63
N TYR A 93 1.73 -1.13 1.76
CA TYR A 93 2.12 -2.14 0.80
C TYR A 93 1.43 -1.94 -0.56
N SER A 94 0.10 -1.88 -0.57
CA SER A 94 -0.70 -1.79 -1.79
C SER A 94 -0.48 -0.46 -2.50
N GLY A 95 -0.33 0.62 -1.75
CA GLY A 95 0.01 1.92 -2.30
C GLY A 95 1.42 1.92 -2.91
N PHE A 96 2.40 1.29 -2.25
CA PHE A 96 3.74 1.11 -2.81
C PHE A 96 3.71 0.31 -4.13
N ALA A 97 3.02 -0.83 -4.15
CA ALA A 97 2.87 -1.65 -5.36
C ALA A 97 2.23 -0.84 -6.50
N ASN A 98 1.22 -0.02 -6.18
CA ASN A 98 0.56 0.84 -7.16
C ASN A 98 1.53 1.89 -7.74
N ILE A 99 2.30 2.57 -6.90
CA ILE A 99 3.31 3.55 -7.32
C ILE A 99 4.33 2.93 -8.27
N VAL A 100 4.81 1.73 -7.95
CA VAL A 100 5.76 0.98 -8.79
C VAL A 100 5.14 0.67 -10.14
N LEU A 101 3.90 0.16 -10.17
CA LEU A 101 3.21 -0.17 -11.42
C LEU A 101 3.02 1.07 -12.29
N GLN A 102 2.62 2.20 -11.70
CA GLN A 102 2.49 3.47 -12.39
C GLN A 102 3.84 3.94 -12.97
N TYR A 103 4.90 3.83 -12.17
CA TYR A 103 6.25 4.16 -12.59
C TYR A 103 6.72 3.29 -13.76
N CYS A 104 6.51 1.98 -13.70
CA CYS A 104 6.81 1.05 -14.79
C CYS A 104 6.05 1.41 -16.07
N TYR A 105 4.75 1.73 -15.94
CA TYR A 105 3.94 2.13 -17.07
C TYR A 105 4.49 3.40 -17.72
N MET A 106 4.83 4.43 -16.93
CA MET A 106 5.40 5.68 -17.45
C MET A 106 6.75 5.49 -18.14
N LEU A 107 7.60 4.59 -17.63
CA LEU A 107 8.86 4.22 -18.28
C LEU A 107 8.61 3.58 -19.65
N ASN A 108 7.66 2.66 -19.74
CA ASN A 108 7.32 1.96 -20.98
C ASN A 108 6.61 2.85 -22.00
N ALA A 109 5.76 3.78 -21.55
CA ALA A 109 5.01 4.70 -22.40
C ALA A 109 5.89 5.80 -23.04
N ASN A 110 7.20 5.80 -22.75
CA ASN A 110 8.18 6.74 -23.29
C ASN A 110 7.80 8.23 -23.06
N ILE A 111 7.15 8.52 -21.92
CA ILE A 111 6.71 9.87 -21.51
C ILE A 111 7.91 10.77 -21.09
N LYS A 112 9.15 10.29 -21.27
CA LYS A 112 10.39 10.91 -20.76
C LYS A 112 10.78 12.24 -21.42
N ASN A 113 10.10 12.69 -22.47
CA ASN A 113 10.53 13.87 -23.21
C ASN A 113 10.01 15.20 -22.63
N ASP A 114 9.24 15.19 -21.54
CA ASP A 114 8.71 16.41 -20.92
C ASP A 114 9.45 16.76 -19.61
N ARG A 115 9.67 18.05 -19.37
CA ARG A 115 10.35 18.58 -18.17
C ARG A 115 9.65 18.12 -16.88
N ASP A 116 8.33 17.98 -16.96
CA ASP A 116 7.45 17.55 -15.88
C ASP A 116 7.71 16.09 -15.44
N SER A 117 8.22 15.25 -16.33
CA SER A 117 8.54 13.84 -16.02
C SER A 117 9.61 13.72 -14.93
N SER A 118 10.60 14.62 -14.94
CA SER A 118 11.68 14.62 -13.94
C SER A 118 11.20 15.00 -12.52
N MET A 119 10.18 15.86 -12.42
CA MET A 119 9.58 16.22 -11.14
C MET A 119 8.73 15.07 -10.61
N VAL A 120 7.90 14.46 -11.47
CA VAL A 120 7.10 13.29 -11.13
C VAL A 120 7.99 12.14 -10.63
N GLU A 121 9.10 11.86 -11.32
CA GLU A 121 10.07 10.83 -10.92
C GLU A 121 10.65 11.10 -9.52
N ARG A 122 11.02 12.35 -9.21
CA ARG A 122 11.52 12.73 -7.89
C ARG A 122 10.46 12.60 -6.80
N VAL A 123 9.23 13.04 -7.09
CA VAL A 123 8.10 12.96 -6.16
C VAL A 123 7.77 11.49 -5.85
N ILE A 124 7.72 10.64 -6.88
CA ILE A 124 7.50 9.21 -6.73
C ILE A 124 8.63 8.56 -5.93
N GLY A 125 9.89 8.82 -6.30
CA GLY A 125 11.05 8.29 -5.60
C GLY A 125 11.03 8.66 -4.11
N ALA A 126 10.79 9.93 -3.78
CA ALA A 126 10.68 10.38 -2.39
C ALA A 126 9.51 9.72 -1.66
N ALA A 127 8.35 9.62 -2.31
CA ALA A 127 7.13 9.06 -1.72
C ALA A 127 7.19 7.53 -1.52
N THR A 128 8.12 6.82 -2.15
CA THR A 128 8.32 5.38 -1.90
C THR A 128 9.14 5.06 -0.64
N ILE A 129 9.87 6.03 -0.08
CA ILE A 129 10.82 5.78 1.02
C ILE A 129 10.10 5.35 2.30
N LEU A 130 9.06 6.08 2.72
CA LEU A 130 8.37 5.81 3.99
C LEU A 130 7.55 4.52 3.96
N PRO A 131 6.74 4.23 2.92
CA PRO A 131 6.01 2.96 2.85
C PRO A 131 6.97 1.77 2.84
N TRP A 132 8.06 1.86 2.08
CA TRP A 132 9.04 0.78 1.97
C TRP A 132 9.77 0.53 3.29
N SER A 133 10.25 1.59 3.95
CA SER A 133 10.94 1.46 5.24
C SER A 133 10.01 0.92 6.33
N GLY A 134 8.76 1.38 6.39
CA GLY A 134 7.75 0.86 7.31
C GLY A 134 7.51 -0.64 7.09
N VAL A 135 7.23 -1.03 5.84
CA VAL A 135 6.99 -2.42 5.45
C VAL A 135 8.20 -3.30 5.76
N LEU A 136 9.42 -2.88 5.41
CA LEU A 136 10.64 -3.65 5.75
C LEU A 136 10.84 -3.83 7.26
N LEU A 137 10.57 -2.80 8.06
CA LEU A 137 10.73 -2.86 9.51
C LEU A 137 9.75 -3.85 10.15
N VAL A 138 8.50 -3.87 9.69
CA VAL A 138 7.51 -4.88 10.09
C VAL A 138 8.01 -6.28 9.80
N LEU A 139 8.53 -6.47 8.60
CA LEU A 139 8.88 -7.80 8.13
C LEU A 139 10.11 -8.31 8.87
N PHE A 140 11.08 -7.42 9.12
CA PHE A 140 12.19 -7.71 10.00
C PHE A 140 11.73 -8.07 11.42
N TYR A 141 10.78 -7.33 11.98
CA TYR A 141 10.21 -7.63 13.29
C TYR A 141 9.49 -8.99 13.32
N LEU A 142 8.64 -9.29 12.33
CA LEU A 142 7.95 -10.57 12.22
C LEU A 142 8.92 -11.74 12.03
N THR A 143 10.02 -11.54 11.32
CA THR A 143 11.07 -12.58 11.21
C THR A 143 11.83 -12.83 12.51
N LYS A 144 11.85 -11.87 13.43
CA LYS A 144 12.49 -12.03 14.74
C LYS A 144 11.57 -12.60 15.81
N ASN A 145 10.26 -12.37 15.69
CA ASN A 145 9.28 -12.79 16.68
C ASN A 145 8.40 -13.91 16.11
N GLU A 146 9.00 -15.08 15.88
CA GLU A 146 8.29 -16.25 15.33
C GLU A 146 7.06 -16.64 16.16
N GLU A 147 7.11 -16.42 17.48
CA GLU A 147 6.02 -16.69 18.42
C GLU A 147 4.73 -15.91 18.09
N LEU A 148 4.84 -14.68 17.59
CA LEU A 148 3.69 -13.88 17.17
C LEU A 148 2.96 -14.49 15.97
N MET A 149 3.67 -15.23 15.10
CA MET A 149 3.07 -15.92 13.96
C MET A 149 2.47 -17.29 14.32
N GLN A 150 2.72 -17.79 15.53
CA GLN A 150 2.25 -19.10 16.00
C GLN A 150 1.01 -19.02 16.91
N THR A 151 0.50 -17.82 17.18
CA THR A 151 -0.68 -17.63 18.04
C THR A 151 -1.97 -17.89 17.25
N ASP A 152 -2.54 -19.09 17.49
CA ASP A 152 -3.94 -19.51 17.32
C ASP A 152 -4.32 -20.67 16.34
N VAL A 153 -3.95 -21.88 16.79
CA VAL A 153 -4.79 -23.08 17.05
C VAL A 153 -5.53 -23.88 15.95
N HIS A 154 -5.88 -23.40 14.76
CA HIS A 154 -6.66 -24.26 13.80
C HIS A 154 -6.04 -24.60 12.44
N GLY A 155 -4.78 -24.25 12.21
CA GLY A 155 -4.11 -24.57 10.94
C GLY A 155 -2.62 -24.79 11.02
N LYS A 156 -2.09 -25.47 12.05
CA LYS A 156 -0.63 -25.66 12.27
C LYS A 156 0.14 -26.04 11.01
N LEU A 157 -0.33 -27.00 10.22
CA LEU A 157 0.41 -27.47 9.04
C LEU A 157 0.44 -26.44 7.88
N TYR A 158 -0.61 -25.63 7.74
CA TYR A 158 -0.76 -24.67 6.64
C TYR A 158 -0.20 -23.28 6.99
N GLY A 159 -0.35 -22.87 8.25
CA GLY A 159 0.27 -21.66 8.80
C GLY A 159 1.79 -21.72 8.68
N ASP A 160 2.39 -22.88 8.96
CA ASP A 160 3.84 -23.09 8.86
C ASP A 160 4.34 -22.95 7.41
N LEU A 161 3.61 -23.49 6.43
CA LEU A 161 4.02 -23.42 5.02
C LEU A 161 3.90 -22.00 4.44
N VAL A 162 2.79 -21.32 4.73
CA VAL A 162 2.58 -19.92 4.29
C VAL A 162 3.58 -19.00 4.97
N THR A 163 3.79 -19.17 6.28
CA THR A 163 4.80 -18.46 7.06
C THR A 163 6.21 -18.70 6.51
N TYR A 164 6.55 -19.95 6.20
CA TYR A 164 7.84 -20.31 5.63
C TYR A 164 8.08 -19.65 4.27
N HIS A 165 7.10 -19.72 3.36
CA HIS A 165 7.21 -19.07 2.05
C HIS A 165 7.22 -17.54 2.18
N PHE A 166 6.48 -16.97 3.12
CA PHE A 166 6.48 -15.56 3.45
C PHE A 166 7.85 -15.10 3.94
N GLN A 167 8.38 -15.74 4.97
CA GLN A 167 9.71 -15.45 5.49
C GLN A 167 10.79 -15.64 4.41
N THR A 168 10.67 -16.67 3.57
CA THR A 168 11.63 -16.93 2.48
C THR A 168 11.58 -15.83 1.42
N ALA A 169 10.39 -15.48 0.93
CA ALA A 169 10.22 -14.41 -0.04
C ALA A 169 10.71 -13.07 0.52
N MET A 170 10.47 -12.82 1.81
CA MET A 170 10.95 -11.63 2.49
C MET A 170 12.47 -11.57 2.63
N LYS A 171 13.10 -12.68 3.02
CA LYS A 171 14.56 -12.78 3.09
C LYS A 171 15.17 -12.58 1.70
N VAL A 172 14.62 -13.20 0.66
CA VAL A 172 15.08 -13.05 -0.73
C VAL A 172 14.92 -11.60 -1.21
N GLY A 173 13.77 -10.97 -0.96
CA GLY A 173 13.52 -9.58 -1.33
C GLY A 173 14.45 -8.59 -0.60
N ALA A 174 14.66 -8.78 0.70
CA ALA A 174 15.57 -7.97 1.50
C ALA A 174 17.03 -8.11 1.04
N VAL A 175 17.50 -9.35 0.84
CA VAL A 175 18.86 -9.62 0.32
C VAL A 175 19.03 -9.02 -1.08
N GLY A 176 18.06 -9.22 -1.97
CA GLY A 176 18.07 -8.63 -3.31
C GLY A 176 18.19 -7.11 -3.27
N THR A 177 17.44 -6.46 -2.38
CA THR A 177 17.49 -5.00 -2.18
C THR A 177 18.86 -4.56 -1.68
N ILE A 178 19.43 -5.24 -0.67
CA ILE A 178 20.75 -4.92 -0.12
C ILE A 178 21.84 -5.06 -1.18
N VAL A 179 21.84 -6.17 -1.94
CA VAL A 179 22.82 -6.43 -3.01
C VAL A 179 22.76 -5.33 -4.07
N VAL A 180 21.56 -4.96 -4.49
CA VAL A 180 21.31 -3.88 -5.45
C VAL A 180 21.85 -2.54 -4.96
N VAL A 181 21.49 -2.15 -3.74
CA VAL A 181 21.88 -0.86 -3.16
C VAL A 181 23.40 -0.79 -3.03
N THR A 182 24.01 -1.89 -2.58
CA THR A 182 25.46 -2.02 -2.44
C THR A 182 26.16 -1.94 -3.80
N ALA A 183 25.69 -2.69 -4.80
CA ALA A 183 26.24 -2.67 -6.16
C ALA A 183 26.13 -1.27 -6.80
N THR A 184 25.00 -0.59 -6.60
CA THR A 184 24.78 0.78 -7.07
C THR A 184 25.72 1.76 -6.36
N SER A 185 25.93 1.58 -5.05
CA SER A 185 26.85 2.41 -4.26
C SER A 185 28.32 2.21 -4.65
N ILE A 186 28.72 0.96 -4.93
CA ILE A 186 30.07 0.64 -5.43
C ILE A 186 30.27 1.27 -6.82
N TYR A 187 29.30 1.10 -7.73
CA TYR A 187 29.41 1.71 -9.06
C TYR A 187 29.50 3.25 -8.97
N ALA A 188 28.65 3.85 -8.14
CA ALA A 188 28.66 5.30 -7.87
C ALA A 188 30.03 5.81 -7.40
N SER A 189 30.79 5.00 -6.65
CA SER A 189 32.13 5.36 -6.18
C SER A 189 33.21 5.38 -7.28
N THR A 190 32.97 4.72 -8.42
CA THR A 190 33.97 4.59 -9.49
C THR A 190 33.96 5.72 -10.51
N ASP A 191 32.84 6.43 -10.69
CA ASP A 191 32.75 7.59 -11.59
C ASP A 191 31.61 8.54 -11.15
N PRO A 192 31.94 9.67 -10.49
CA PRO A 192 30.95 10.63 -9.99
C PRO A 192 30.11 11.28 -11.09
N GLY A 193 30.61 11.35 -12.33
CA GLY A 193 29.91 11.96 -13.46
C GLY A 193 28.83 11.06 -14.06
N SER A 194 29.06 9.75 -14.06
CA SER A 194 28.04 8.75 -14.42
C SER A 194 27.13 8.38 -13.26
N MET A 195 27.51 8.70 -12.01
CA MET A 195 26.73 8.43 -10.80
C MET A 195 25.30 8.97 -10.87
N PHE A 196 25.07 10.21 -11.33
CA PHE A 196 23.70 10.76 -11.46
C PHE A 196 22.88 10.09 -12.56
N ARG A 197 23.52 9.65 -13.66
CA ARG A 197 22.85 8.98 -14.77
C ARG A 197 22.56 7.51 -14.48
N LEU A 198 23.50 6.82 -13.82
CA LEU A 198 23.33 5.43 -13.45
C LEU A 198 22.42 5.32 -12.23
N ALA A 199 22.60 6.10 -11.16
CA ALA A 199 21.67 6.09 -10.02
C ALA A 199 20.23 6.43 -10.46
N GLY A 200 20.05 7.32 -11.44
CA GLY A 200 18.73 7.62 -12.02
C GLY A 200 18.14 6.49 -12.89
N THR A 201 18.91 5.46 -13.26
CA THR A 201 18.42 4.36 -14.12
C THR A 201 18.46 2.99 -13.42
N THR A 202 19.53 2.63 -12.73
CA THR A 202 19.64 1.35 -12.02
C THR A 202 18.85 1.30 -10.73
N PHE A 203 18.81 2.37 -9.93
CA PHE A 203 17.97 2.43 -8.73
C PHE A 203 16.49 2.19 -9.04
N PRO A 204 15.88 2.85 -10.04
CA PRO A 204 14.50 2.56 -10.41
C PRO A 204 14.31 1.16 -10.97
N ILE A 205 15.20 0.65 -11.83
CA ILE A 205 15.04 -0.71 -12.41
C ILE A 205 15.08 -1.79 -11.33
N THR A 206 15.99 -1.65 -10.37
CA THR A 206 16.18 -2.63 -9.31
C THR A 206 15.14 -2.50 -8.20
N SER A 207 14.74 -1.27 -7.86
CA SER A 207 13.53 -0.98 -7.08
C SER A 207 12.32 -1.65 -7.72
N VAL A 208 12.12 -1.47 -9.03
CA VAL A 208 11.03 -2.07 -9.79
C VAL A 208 11.11 -3.60 -9.72
N PHE A 209 12.28 -4.21 -9.92
CA PHE A 209 12.41 -5.67 -9.90
C PHE A 209 12.13 -6.26 -8.50
N ALA A 210 12.69 -5.67 -7.44
CA ALA A 210 12.38 -6.06 -6.06
C ALA A 210 10.89 -5.88 -5.75
N SER A 211 10.31 -4.78 -6.23
CA SER A 211 8.89 -4.48 -6.08
C SER A 211 8.00 -5.44 -6.86
N ILE A 212 8.43 -5.91 -8.04
CA ILE A 212 7.69 -6.92 -8.83
C ILE A 212 7.71 -8.26 -8.10
N ILE A 213 8.86 -8.71 -7.58
CA ILE A 213 8.94 -9.96 -6.82
C ILE A 213 8.03 -9.90 -5.60
N ILE A 214 8.07 -8.78 -4.88
CA ILE A 214 7.23 -8.56 -3.71
C ILE A 214 5.74 -8.42 -4.10
N ALA A 215 5.42 -7.73 -5.20
CA ALA A 215 4.07 -7.62 -5.76
C ALA A 215 3.50 -9.00 -6.13
N MET A 216 4.28 -9.81 -6.84
CA MET A 216 3.90 -11.17 -7.20
C MET A 216 3.67 -12.03 -5.95
N PHE A 217 4.53 -11.89 -4.96
CA PHE A 217 4.39 -12.65 -3.72
C PHE A 217 3.14 -12.25 -2.93
N SER A 218 2.83 -10.96 -2.81
CA SER A 218 1.60 -10.55 -2.11
C SER A 218 0.36 -10.79 -2.94
N ILE A 219 0.42 -10.76 -4.27
CA ILE A 219 -0.68 -11.27 -5.12
C ILE A 219 -0.90 -12.75 -4.82
N MET A 220 0.17 -13.53 -4.66
CA MET A 220 0.06 -14.96 -4.34
C MET A 220 -0.57 -15.19 -2.95
N VAL A 221 -0.11 -14.46 -1.93
CA VAL A 221 -0.69 -14.49 -0.57
C VAL A 221 -2.16 -14.04 -0.59
N TYR A 222 -2.46 -13.00 -1.36
CA TYR A 222 -3.81 -12.46 -1.53
C TYR A 222 -4.75 -13.46 -2.22
N VAL A 223 -4.31 -14.05 -3.34
CA VAL A 223 -5.07 -15.08 -4.06
C VAL A 223 -5.30 -16.29 -3.18
N TYR A 224 -4.31 -16.66 -2.37
CA TYR A 224 -4.43 -17.73 -1.39
C TYR A 224 -5.49 -17.41 -0.32
N PHE A 225 -5.41 -16.23 0.32
CA PHE A 225 -6.41 -15.80 1.30
C PHE A 225 -7.82 -15.74 0.70
N LEU A 226 -7.95 -15.19 -0.52
CA LEU A 226 -9.20 -15.15 -1.24
C LEU A 226 -9.73 -16.55 -1.52
N PHE A 227 -8.86 -17.48 -1.93
CA PHE A 227 -9.22 -18.88 -2.17
C PHE A 227 -9.69 -19.58 -0.90
N GLU A 228 -9.06 -19.35 0.26
CA GLU A 228 -9.50 -19.90 1.53
C GLU A 228 -10.85 -19.33 1.99
N ILE A 229 -11.08 -18.02 1.80
CA ILE A 229 -12.39 -17.40 2.06
C ILE A 229 -13.48 -18.05 1.20
N LEU A 230 -13.20 -18.28 -0.09
CA LEU A 230 -14.12 -18.93 -1.02
C LEU A 230 -14.32 -20.43 -0.68
N ARG A 231 -13.29 -21.11 -0.19
CA ARG A 231 -13.31 -22.55 0.12
C ARG A 231 -14.03 -22.86 1.42
N THR A 232 -13.81 -22.05 2.45
CA THR A 232 -14.32 -22.34 3.80
C THR A 232 -15.82 -22.16 3.93
N ASN A 233 -16.52 -21.65 2.90
CA ASN A 233 -17.92 -21.22 2.99
C ASN A 233 -18.14 -20.45 4.30
N ALA A 234 -17.12 -19.69 4.75
CA ALA A 234 -17.13 -19.05 6.04
C ALA A 234 -18.44 -18.29 6.13
N GLU A 235 -19.34 -18.76 6.99
CA GLU A 235 -20.70 -18.25 7.13
C GLU A 235 -20.56 -16.77 7.45
N ARG A 236 -20.68 -15.92 6.42
CA ARG A 236 -20.45 -14.46 6.49
C ARG A 236 -19.48 -14.09 7.61
N SER A 237 -18.18 -14.30 7.41
CA SER A 237 -17.26 -13.43 8.14
C SER A 237 -17.57 -12.02 7.62
N ASP A 238 -18.35 -11.26 8.39
CA ASP A 238 -18.78 -9.90 8.03
C ASP A 238 -17.55 -8.99 7.76
N CYS A 239 -16.36 -9.48 8.14
CA CYS A 239 -15.08 -8.82 8.15
C CYS A 239 -13.99 -9.63 7.46
N TYR A 240 -13.35 -9.05 6.44
CA TYR A 240 -12.14 -9.59 5.83
C TYR A 240 -11.30 -8.45 5.25
N PHE A 241 -10.04 -8.74 4.92
CA PHE A 241 -9.01 -7.76 4.56
C PHE A 241 -9.38 -6.74 3.45
N LEU A 242 -10.34 -7.07 2.58
CA LEU A 242 -10.83 -6.20 1.50
C LEU A 242 -12.09 -5.41 1.84
N ILE A 243 -12.82 -5.81 2.88
CA ILE A 243 -13.96 -5.07 3.39
C ILE A 243 -13.49 -4.52 4.74
N PRO A 244 -13.06 -3.24 4.82
CA PRO A 244 -12.67 -2.66 6.09
C PRO A 244 -13.87 -2.77 7.02
N CYS A 245 -13.72 -3.64 8.02
CA CYS A 245 -14.85 -4.07 8.81
C CYS A 245 -15.09 -3.18 10.01
N THR A 246 -14.98 -1.90 9.75
CA THR A 246 -15.07 -0.90 10.78
C THR A 246 -16.55 -0.76 11.08
N THR A 247 -16.89 -0.95 12.35
CA THR A 247 -18.24 -0.68 12.87
C THR A 247 -18.59 0.81 12.81
N GLN A 248 -17.65 1.64 12.36
CA GLN A 248 -17.80 3.07 12.23
C GLN A 248 -18.82 3.37 11.13
N SER A 249 -19.90 4.03 11.53
CA SER A 249 -20.95 4.41 10.60
C SER A 249 -20.40 5.43 9.61
N ILE A 250 -20.82 5.32 8.34
CA ILE A 250 -20.54 6.36 7.35
C ILE A 250 -21.15 7.72 7.73
N SER A 251 -22.08 7.75 8.69
CA SER A 251 -22.62 8.99 9.27
C SER A 251 -21.61 9.74 10.13
N ASP A 252 -20.52 9.11 10.55
CA ASP A 252 -19.50 9.75 11.35
C ASP A 252 -18.77 10.80 10.51
N TRP A 253 -18.59 11.99 11.09
CA TRP A 253 -18.19 13.19 10.36
C TRP A 253 -16.84 13.06 9.67
N ASP A 254 -15.89 12.34 10.26
CA ASP A 254 -14.57 12.07 9.69
C ASP A 254 -14.65 11.19 8.45
N GLN A 255 -15.45 10.13 8.49
CA GLN A 255 -15.66 9.21 7.37
C GLN A 255 -16.42 9.86 6.22
N ALA A 256 -17.52 10.56 6.54
CA ALA A 256 -18.29 11.32 5.57
C ALA A 256 -17.44 12.41 4.91
N PHE A 257 -16.66 13.17 5.70
CA PHE A 257 -15.80 14.22 5.18
C PHE A 257 -14.72 13.68 4.24
N ALA A 258 -14.04 12.58 4.62
CA ALA A 258 -13.05 11.93 3.76
C ALA A 258 -13.66 11.48 2.43
N LEU A 259 -14.84 10.84 2.48
CA LEU A 259 -15.56 10.41 1.28
C LEU A 259 -15.99 11.58 0.40
N VAL A 260 -16.53 12.66 0.99
CA VAL A 260 -16.91 13.87 0.24
C VAL A 260 -15.71 14.51 -0.41
N CYS A 261 -14.57 14.61 0.28
CA CYS A 261 -13.33 15.11 -0.31
C CYS A 261 -12.90 14.28 -1.53
N ALA A 262 -12.97 12.95 -1.42
CA ALA A 262 -12.67 12.04 -2.53
C ALA A 262 -13.60 12.25 -3.72
N LEU A 263 -14.91 12.35 -3.47
CA LEU A 263 -15.91 12.58 -4.51
C LEU A 263 -15.72 13.95 -5.18
N VAL A 264 -15.40 14.99 -4.42
CA VAL A 264 -15.08 16.32 -4.97
C VAL A 264 -13.84 16.25 -5.85
N MET A 265 -12.80 15.50 -5.46
CA MET A 265 -11.62 15.27 -6.31
C MET A 265 -12.00 14.55 -7.60
N VAL A 266 -12.80 13.49 -7.53
CA VAL A 266 -13.31 12.78 -8.73
C VAL A 266 -14.09 13.70 -9.65
N VAL A 267 -15.02 14.48 -9.11
CA VAL A 267 -15.83 15.41 -9.93
C VAL A 267 -14.95 16.47 -10.56
N LYS A 268 -13.98 17.02 -9.82
CA LYS A 268 -13.08 18.05 -10.34
C LYS A 268 -12.13 17.50 -11.43
N GLU A 269 -11.61 16.30 -11.24
CA GLU A 269 -10.62 15.69 -12.15
C GLU A 269 -11.28 14.99 -13.33
N MET A 270 -12.30 14.17 -13.08
CA MET A 270 -12.98 13.39 -14.12
C MET A 270 -14.15 14.15 -14.77
N GLY A 271 -14.81 15.05 -14.04
CA GLY A 271 -16.03 15.74 -14.50
C GLY A 271 -15.87 16.45 -15.84
N PRO A 272 -14.82 17.24 -16.09
CA PRO A 272 -14.62 17.88 -17.40
C PRO A 272 -14.44 16.88 -18.55
N GLY A 273 -13.89 15.69 -18.28
CA GLY A 273 -13.75 14.62 -19.27
C GLY A 273 -15.10 13.95 -19.57
N VAL A 274 -15.83 13.57 -18.53
CA VAL A 274 -17.15 12.94 -18.63
C VAL A 274 -18.16 13.87 -19.31
N TYR A 275 -18.17 15.16 -18.92
CA TYR A 275 -19.03 16.17 -19.54
C TYR A 275 -18.74 16.34 -21.04
N ARG A 276 -17.47 16.43 -21.43
CA ARG A 276 -17.06 16.50 -22.84
C ARG A 276 -17.45 15.24 -23.62
N ALA A 277 -17.34 14.06 -23.01
CA ALA A 277 -17.78 12.80 -23.62
C ALA A 277 -19.30 12.80 -23.84
N ALA A 278 -20.08 13.19 -22.83
CA ALA A 278 -21.54 13.26 -22.92
C ALA A 278 -22.01 14.22 -24.03
N LEU A 279 -21.35 15.37 -24.21
CA LEU A 279 -21.67 16.32 -25.27
C LEU A 279 -21.42 15.78 -26.69
N ARG A 280 -20.53 14.80 -26.89
CA ARG A 280 -20.25 14.22 -28.22
C ARG A 280 -21.37 13.29 -28.72
N TYR A 281 -22.22 12.82 -27.82
CA TYR A 281 -23.34 11.92 -28.14
C TYR A 281 -24.67 12.64 -28.32
N ARG A 282 -24.67 13.98 -28.31
CA ARG A 282 -25.85 14.82 -28.47
C ARG A 282 -25.81 15.55 -29.81
#